data_AF-A0A914UQF7-F1
#
_entry.id   AF-A0A914UQF7-F1
#
_cell.length_a   1.000
_cell.length_b   1.000
_cell.length_c   1.000
_cell.angle_alpha   90.00
_cell.angle_beta   90.00
_cell.angle_gamma   90.00
#
_symmetry.space_group_name_H-M   'P 1'
#
loop_
_entity.id
_entity.type
_entity.pdbx_description
1 polymer ?
#
loop_
_entity_poly.entity_id
_entity_poly.type
_entity_poly.pdbx_seq_one_letter_code
_entity_poly.pdbx_strand_id
1 'polypeptide(L)'
;MLSACCAEAGRRQRHGPERNYFRLPYSLHIFKKGTRVTAKVYQQEVLDGVLEPWAQQHFANRHWCFQQDSAPAHRAKSVQGCYRNRIPDLIAHEDWPSSLPDLNSMDFAVWGILTKDISAKYHKSAASLERKLKAAWAKIPQGKLRAAVDVSPRRVNACIKAKGDNFKYPFGV
;
A
#
# COMPACT_ATOMS: atom_id res chain seq x y z
N MET A 1 -3.82 -11.87 -1.74
CA MET A 1 -4.21 -10.62 -1.07
C MET A 1 -3.79 -9.51 -2.00
N LEU A 2 -4.64 -8.49 -2.24
CA LEU A 2 -4.23 -7.36 -3.06
C LEU A 2 -3.55 -6.34 -2.15
N SER A 3 -2.40 -5.84 -2.59
CA SER A 3 -1.63 -4.85 -1.87
C SER A 3 -1.57 -3.55 -2.64
N ALA A 4 -1.82 -2.43 -1.95
CA ALA A 4 -1.60 -1.11 -2.51
C ALA A 4 -1.22 -0.10 -1.42
N CYS A 5 -0.46 0.93 -1.81
CA CYS A 5 0.01 2.01 -0.95
C CYS A 5 -0.08 3.35 -1.68
N CYS A 6 -0.38 4.42 -0.95
CA CYS A 6 -0.41 5.79 -1.46
C CYS A 6 0.63 6.64 -0.73
N ALA A 7 1.32 7.53 -1.46
CA ALA A 7 2.24 8.50 -0.87
C ALA A 7 2.13 9.85 -1.59
N GLU A 8 2.36 10.96 -0.89
CA GLU A 8 2.49 12.27 -1.55
C GLU A 8 3.76 12.27 -2.42
N ALA A 9 3.64 12.75 -3.66
CA ALA A 9 4.77 12.81 -4.58
C ALA A 9 5.55 14.12 -4.33
N GLY A 10 6.69 14.00 -3.64
CA GLY A 10 7.55 15.13 -3.31
C GLY A 10 8.96 14.98 -3.86
N ARG A 11 9.38 15.89 -4.76
CA ARG A 11 10.81 16.15 -4.97
C ARG A 11 11.41 16.58 -3.64
N ARG A 12 12.56 16.00 -3.26
CA ARG A 12 13.34 16.36 -2.06
C ARG A 12 13.35 17.89 -1.88
N GLN A 13 12.65 18.40 -0.87
CA GLN A 13 12.95 19.71 -0.31
C GLN A 13 13.55 19.50 1.08
N ARG A 14 14.80 19.95 1.20
CA ARG A 14 15.58 19.96 2.42
C ARG A 14 14.92 20.95 3.40
N HIS A 15 14.81 20.55 4.66
CA HIS A 15 14.48 21.36 5.84
C HIS A 15 13.28 22.33 5.73
N GLY A 16 12.12 21.86 6.21
CA GLY A 16 10.99 22.70 6.62
C GLY A 16 10.29 22.07 7.83
N PRO A 17 9.56 22.85 8.65
CA PRO A 17 9.03 22.42 9.95
C PRO A 17 8.11 21.20 9.80
N GLU A 18 8.08 20.37 10.84
CA GLU A 18 7.42 19.07 10.89
C GLU A 18 6.06 19.08 10.17
N ARG A 19 6.10 18.40 9.03
CA ARG A 19 5.08 18.38 8.00
C ARG A 19 3.94 17.45 8.48
N ASN A 20 2.88 18.04 9.06
CA ASN A 20 1.66 17.42 9.65
C ASN A 20 0.71 16.73 8.64
N TYR A 21 1.22 16.06 7.59
CA TYR A 21 0.41 15.67 6.41
C TYR A 21 -0.22 14.26 6.45
N PHE A 22 -0.06 13.52 7.54
CA PHE A 22 -0.61 12.17 7.71
C PHE A 22 -1.48 12.08 8.99
N ARG A 23 -2.33 13.08 9.21
CA ARG A 23 -3.20 13.16 10.41
C ARG A 23 -4.35 12.14 10.41
N LEU A 24 -4.61 11.48 9.30
CA LEU A 24 -5.69 10.53 9.16
C LEU A 24 -5.12 9.13 8.86
N PRO A 25 -5.68 8.08 9.46
CA PRO A 25 -5.13 6.74 9.37
C PRO A 25 -5.28 6.19 7.95
N TYR A 26 -4.26 5.47 7.48
CA TYR A 26 -4.38 4.60 6.31
C TYR A 26 -5.62 3.70 6.46
N SER A 27 -6.37 3.51 5.38
CA SER A 27 -7.58 2.68 5.39
C SER A 27 -7.26 1.19 5.19
N LEU A 28 -8.02 0.32 5.84
CA LEU A 28 -7.97 -1.13 5.66
C LEU A 28 -9.31 -1.64 5.13
N HIS A 29 -9.32 -2.08 3.87
CA HIS A 29 -10.46 -2.78 3.28
C HIS A 29 -10.34 -4.29 3.46
N ILE A 30 -11.42 -4.95 3.90
CA ILE A 30 -11.46 -6.41 4.05
C ILE A 30 -12.63 -6.91 3.23
N PHE A 31 -12.33 -7.65 2.15
CA PHE A 31 -13.35 -8.30 1.34
C PHE A 31 -14.09 -9.35 2.15
N LYS A 32 -15.40 -9.48 1.88
CA LYS A 32 -16.21 -10.57 2.42
C LYS A 32 -15.61 -11.93 2.06
N LYS A 33 -15.70 -12.88 2.99
CA LYS A 33 -15.27 -14.27 2.75
C LYS A 33 -15.93 -14.82 1.49
N GLY A 34 -15.12 -15.39 0.60
CA GLY A 34 -15.57 -15.99 -0.66
C GLY A 34 -15.65 -15.01 -1.84
N THR A 35 -15.40 -13.72 -1.63
CA THR A 35 -15.34 -12.75 -2.73
C THR A 35 -14.20 -13.08 -3.67
N ARG A 36 -14.52 -13.35 -4.94
CA ARG A 36 -13.54 -13.37 -6.02
C ARG A 36 -13.26 -11.94 -6.44
N VAL A 37 -12.07 -11.44 -6.14
CA VAL A 37 -11.69 -10.08 -6.49
C VAL A 37 -11.38 -9.99 -7.98
N THR A 38 -12.39 -9.62 -8.76
CA THR A 38 -12.28 -9.32 -10.19
C THR A 38 -11.91 -7.86 -10.40
N ALA A 39 -11.56 -7.49 -11.64
CA ALA A 39 -11.34 -6.10 -12.02
C ALA A 39 -12.51 -5.17 -11.63
N LYS A 40 -13.76 -5.64 -11.80
CA LYS A 40 -14.97 -4.89 -11.47
C LYS A 40 -15.12 -4.70 -9.96
N VAL A 41 -14.98 -5.78 -9.19
CA VAL A 41 -15.04 -5.74 -7.72
C VAL A 41 -13.99 -4.79 -7.17
N TYR A 42 -12.77 -4.85 -7.72
CA TYR A 42 -11.68 -4.01 -7.29
C TYR A 42 -11.93 -2.52 -7.60
N GLN A 43 -12.43 -2.18 -8.79
CA GLN A 43 -12.83 -0.80 -9.11
C GLN A 43 -13.89 -0.28 -8.14
N GLN A 44 -14.98 -1.03 -7.96
CA GLN A 44 -16.13 -0.56 -7.19
C GLN A 44 -15.83 -0.47 -5.69
N GLU A 45 -15.24 -1.51 -5.11
CA GLU A 45 -15.05 -1.57 -3.66
C GLU A 45 -13.77 -0.88 -3.20
N VAL A 46 -12.69 -0.93 -3.98
CA VAL A 46 -11.39 -0.38 -3.55
C VAL A 46 -11.13 0.98 -4.15
N LEU A 47 -11.29 1.16 -5.46
CA LEU A 47 -10.95 2.43 -6.09
C LEU A 47 -11.98 3.50 -5.78
N ASP A 48 -13.23 3.23 -6.17
CA ASP A 48 -14.34 4.16 -6.00
C ASP A 48 -14.76 4.23 -4.51
N GLY A 49 -14.81 3.07 -3.84
CA GLY A 49 -15.34 2.97 -2.47
C GLY A 49 -14.37 3.37 -1.35
N VAL A 50 -13.06 3.28 -1.57
CA VAL A 50 -12.05 3.50 -0.51
C VAL A 50 -11.00 4.51 -0.93
N LEU A 51 -10.29 4.26 -2.02
CA LEU A 51 -9.13 5.02 -2.42
C LEU A 51 -9.49 6.46 -2.78
N GLU A 52 -10.48 6.68 -3.65
CA GLU A 52 -10.84 8.01 -4.13
C GLU A 52 -11.35 8.92 -2.99
N PRO A 53 -12.31 8.50 -2.15
CA PRO A 53 -12.73 9.30 -0.99
C PRO A 53 -11.58 9.58 -0.02
N TRP A 54 -10.75 8.56 0.25
CA TRP A 54 -9.59 8.70 1.15
C TRP A 54 -8.57 9.70 0.56
N ALA A 55 -8.21 9.56 -0.71
CA ALA A 55 -7.24 10.43 -1.37
C ALA A 55 -7.72 11.89 -1.43
N GLN A 56 -8.99 12.12 -1.76
CA GLN A 56 -9.60 13.46 -1.74
C GLN A 56 -9.50 14.09 -0.35
N GLN A 57 -9.77 13.32 0.70
CA GLN A 57 -9.69 13.79 2.09
C GLN A 57 -8.24 14.09 2.54
N HIS A 58 -7.25 13.32 2.05
CA HIS A 58 -5.88 13.38 2.58
C HIS A 58 -4.94 14.28 1.77
N PHE A 59 -5.04 14.20 0.44
CA PHE A 59 -4.17 14.94 -0.46
C PHE A 59 -4.85 16.21 -0.97
N ALA A 60 -6.18 16.29 -0.97
CA ALA A 60 -6.93 17.37 -1.61
C ALA A 60 -6.39 17.59 -3.03
N ASN A 61 -5.86 18.78 -3.32
CA ASN A 61 -5.30 19.13 -4.63
C ASN A 61 -3.79 18.84 -4.77
N ARG A 62 -3.17 18.15 -3.81
CA ARG A 62 -1.73 17.81 -3.86
C ARG A 62 -1.49 16.62 -4.77
N HIS A 63 -0.29 16.57 -5.33
CA HIS A 63 0.16 15.47 -6.17
C HIS A 63 0.55 14.27 -5.30
N TRP A 64 0.05 13.08 -5.64
CA TRP A 64 0.31 11.85 -4.90
C TRP A 64 0.47 10.68 -5.86
N CYS A 65 1.28 9.70 -5.46
CA CYS A 65 1.48 8.48 -6.21
C CYS A 65 0.73 7.29 -5.59
N PHE A 66 0.19 6.44 -6.46
CA PHE A 66 -0.39 5.16 -6.09
C PHE A 66 0.51 4.02 -6.57
N GLN A 67 0.80 3.08 -5.68
CA GLN A 67 1.55 1.88 -5.96
C GLN A 67 0.70 0.65 -5.61
N GLN A 68 0.67 -0.34 -6.49
CA GLN A 68 0.00 -1.62 -6.28
C GLN A 68 0.82 -2.75 -6.90
N ASP A 69 0.56 -3.99 -6.49
CA ASP A 69 1.21 -5.17 -7.09
C ASP A 69 0.63 -5.52 -8.48
N SER A 70 1.25 -6.50 -9.13
CA SER A 70 0.89 -6.97 -10.47
C SER A 70 -0.26 -8.01 -10.51
N ALA A 71 -1.13 -8.07 -9.50
CA ALA A 71 -2.22 -9.04 -9.47
C ALA A 71 -3.17 -8.92 -10.68
N PRO A 72 -3.83 -10.01 -11.12
CA PRO A 72 -4.67 -9.99 -12.33
C PRO A 72 -5.76 -8.90 -12.35
N ALA A 73 -6.36 -8.58 -11.20
CA ALA A 73 -7.34 -7.50 -11.11
C ALA A 73 -6.70 -6.13 -11.39
N HIS A 74 -5.52 -5.84 -10.82
CA HIS A 74 -4.81 -4.58 -11.01
C HIS A 74 -4.37 -4.38 -12.46
N ARG A 75 -3.96 -5.45 -13.15
CA ARG A 75 -3.50 -5.40 -14.56
C ARG A 75 -4.61 -5.26 -15.59
N ALA A 76 -5.88 -5.44 -15.19
CA ALA A 76 -6.97 -5.37 -16.15
C ALA A 76 -7.04 -3.99 -16.81
N LYS A 77 -7.17 -3.97 -18.14
CA LYS A 77 -7.21 -2.73 -18.94
C LYS A 77 -8.26 -1.74 -18.44
N SER A 78 -9.40 -2.23 -17.95
CA SER A 78 -10.45 -1.39 -17.36
C SER A 78 -9.97 -0.66 -16.11
N VAL A 79 -9.23 -1.35 -15.23
CA VAL A 79 -8.69 -0.79 -13.98
C VAL A 79 -7.62 0.24 -14.32
N GLN A 80 -6.69 -0.10 -15.22
CA GLN A 80 -5.67 0.82 -15.73
C GLN A 80 -6.28 2.06 -16.42
N GLY A 81 -7.39 1.89 -17.14
CA GLY A 81 -8.15 2.98 -17.76
C GLY A 81 -8.81 3.92 -16.74
N CYS A 82 -9.41 3.39 -15.68
CA CYS A 82 -9.97 4.19 -14.59
C CYS A 82 -8.92 5.10 -13.95
N TYR A 83 -7.68 4.60 -13.81
CA TYR A 83 -6.60 5.35 -13.16
C TYR A 83 -6.10 6.55 -13.94
N ARG A 84 -5.88 6.41 -15.26
CA ARG A 84 -5.33 7.48 -16.09
C ARG A 84 -6.15 8.78 -16.02
N ASN A 85 -7.44 8.66 -15.73
CA ASN A 85 -8.35 9.79 -15.68
C ASN A 85 -8.53 10.38 -14.27
N ARG A 86 -8.06 9.69 -13.21
CA ARG A 86 -8.45 10.00 -11.82
C ARG A 86 -7.28 10.07 -10.83
N ILE A 87 -6.21 9.31 -11.05
CA ILE A 87 -5.04 9.27 -10.16
C ILE A 87 -3.93 10.11 -10.79
N PRO A 88 -3.38 11.11 -10.06
CA PRO A 88 -2.41 12.03 -10.63
C PRO A 88 -1.08 11.36 -11.01
N ASP A 89 -0.65 10.36 -10.23
CA ASP A 89 0.57 9.60 -10.51
C ASP A 89 0.36 8.13 -10.11
N LEU A 90 0.50 7.24 -11.08
CA LEU A 90 0.36 5.80 -10.88
C LEU A 90 1.66 5.14 -11.30
N ILE A 91 2.20 4.29 -10.43
CA ILE A 91 3.21 3.33 -10.87
C ILE A 91 2.46 2.23 -11.62
N ALA A 92 2.50 2.31 -12.95
CA ALA A 92 1.80 1.37 -13.81
C ALA A 92 2.37 -0.04 -13.62
N HIS A 93 1.60 -1.06 -13.99
CA HIS A 93 2.06 -2.44 -13.87
C HIS A 93 3.36 -2.68 -14.68
N GLU A 94 3.47 -2.03 -15.83
CA GLU A 94 4.62 -2.11 -16.72
C GLU A 94 5.88 -1.50 -16.10
N ASP A 95 5.72 -0.50 -15.23
CA ASP A 95 6.81 0.15 -14.50
C ASP A 95 7.16 -0.58 -13.19
N TRP A 96 6.33 -1.55 -12.78
CA TRP A 96 6.58 -2.36 -11.59
C TRP A 96 7.28 -3.67 -11.95
N PRO A 97 8.48 -3.94 -11.41
CA PRO A 97 9.16 -5.20 -11.66
C PRO A 97 8.30 -6.35 -11.09
N SER A 98 7.96 -7.30 -11.97
CA SER A 98 7.19 -8.47 -11.56
C SER A 98 7.98 -9.28 -10.53
N SER A 99 7.29 -9.72 -9.47
CA SER A 99 7.82 -10.65 -8.45
C SER A 99 8.89 -10.12 -7.49
N LEU A 100 8.92 -8.81 -7.19
CA LEU A 100 9.80 -8.25 -6.15
C LEU A 100 9.02 -7.78 -4.89
N PRO A 101 8.74 -8.67 -3.93
CA PRO A 101 8.11 -8.28 -2.66
C PRO A 101 8.97 -7.28 -1.88
N ASP A 102 10.28 -7.31 -2.08
CA ASP A 102 11.22 -6.37 -1.46
C ASP A 102 11.06 -4.91 -1.91
N LEU A 103 10.21 -4.61 -2.90
CA LEU A 103 9.90 -3.24 -3.29
C LEU A 103 8.53 -2.76 -2.79
N ASN A 104 7.64 -3.67 -2.42
CA ASN A 104 6.31 -3.33 -1.94
C ASN A 104 6.31 -3.13 -0.41
N SER A 105 6.02 -1.92 0.06
CA SER A 105 6.03 -1.56 1.50
C SER A 105 5.07 -2.40 2.33
N MET A 106 3.98 -2.84 1.74
CA MET A 106 3.06 -3.76 2.41
C MET A 106 3.69 -5.14 2.64
N ASP A 107 4.47 -5.65 1.69
CA ASP A 107 5.09 -6.98 1.76
C ASP A 107 6.31 -6.99 2.69
N PHE A 108 7.25 -6.05 2.52
CA PHE A 108 8.48 -6.08 3.32
C PHE A 108 8.32 -5.54 4.76
N ALA A 109 7.22 -4.86 5.09
CA ALA A 109 7.03 -4.27 6.42
C ALA A 109 5.63 -4.52 7.02
N VAL A 110 4.56 -4.02 6.38
CA VAL A 110 3.24 -3.93 7.02
C VAL A 110 2.64 -5.31 7.34
N TRP A 111 2.74 -6.27 6.41
CA TRP A 111 2.30 -7.64 6.67
C TRP A 111 3.08 -8.31 7.80
N GLY A 112 4.39 -8.05 7.92
CA GLY A 112 5.20 -8.55 9.03
C GLY A 112 4.73 -8.03 10.38
N ILE A 113 4.38 -6.74 10.46
CA ILE A 113 3.84 -6.11 11.68
C ILE A 113 2.49 -6.75 12.06
N LEU A 114 1.56 -6.84 11.10
CA LEU A 114 0.22 -7.39 11.33
C LEU A 114 0.27 -8.88 11.71
N THR A 115 1.06 -9.68 10.99
CA THR A 115 1.17 -11.12 11.25
C THR A 115 1.82 -11.41 12.59
N LYS A 116 2.79 -10.61 13.05
CA LYS A 116 3.37 -10.76 14.40
C LYS A 116 2.32 -10.59 15.50
N ASP A 117 1.44 -9.60 15.38
CA ASP A 117 0.38 -9.35 16.36
C ASP A 117 -0.75 -10.39 16.30
N ILE A 118 -1.08 -10.87 15.10
CA ILE A 118 -2.25 -11.73 14.87
C ILE A 118 -1.92 -13.21 15.02
N SER A 119 -0.72 -13.64 14.63
CA SER A 119 -0.32 -15.07 14.61
C SER A 119 -0.10 -15.66 16.00
N ALA A 120 0.11 -14.83 17.02
CA ALA A 120 0.29 -15.27 18.40
C ALA A 120 -0.96 -15.95 19.02
N LYS A 121 -2.12 -15.95 18.34
CA LYS A 121 -3.38 -16.49 18.86
C LYS A 121 -4.15 -17.22 17.77
N TYR A 122 -4.73 -18.37 18.10
CA TYR A 122 -5.71 -19.05 17.25
C TYR A 122 -6.98 -18.20 17.07
N HIS A 123 -7.61 -18.30 15.89
CA HIS A 123 -8.84 -17.58 15.54
C HIS A 123 -9.93 -18.58 15.14
N LYS A 124 -11.03 -18.60 15.90
CA LYS A 124 -12.13 -19.56 15.75
C LYS A 124 -13.05 -19.30 14.54
N SER A 125 -12.94 -18.13 13.90
CA SER A 125 -13.79 -17.75 12.76
C SER A 125 -13.19 -16.59 11.95
N ALA A 126 -13.66 -16.42 10.71
CA ALA A 126 -13.29 -15.29 9.86
C ALA A 126 -13.63 -13.93 10.50
N ALA A 127 -14.78 -13.82 11.17
CA ALA A 127 -15.18 -12.59 11.88
C ALA A 127 -14.24 -12.26 13.06
N SER A 128 -13.77 -13.29 13.79
CA SER A 128 -12.79 -13.10 14.87
C SER A 128 -11.44 -12.63 14.34
N LEU A 129 -11.00 -13.21 13.21
CA LEU A 129 -9.79 -12.79 12.51
C LEU A 129 -9.91 -11.35 11.99
N GLU A 130 -11.02 -10.99 11.34
CA GLU A 130 -11.29 -9.65 10.85
C GLU A 130 -11.21 -8.60 11.96
N ARG A 131 -11.90 -8.84 13.09
CA ARG A 131 -11.89 -7.92 14.23
C ARG A 131 -10.48 -7.71 14.78
N LYS A 132 -9.68 -8.78 14.89
CA LYS A 132 -8.29 -8.69 15.36
C LYS A 132 -7.39 -8.00 14.34
N LEU A 133 -7.58 -8.24 13.05
CA LEU A 133 -6.84 -7.55 11.99
C LEU A 133 -7.10 -6.04 12.02
N LYS A 134 -8.37 -5.62 12.15
CA LYS A 134 -8.76 -4.20 12.35
C LYS A 134 -8.14 -3.61 13.61
N ALA A 135 -8.15 -4.35 14.72
CA ALA A 135 -7.54 -3.89 15.98
C ALA A 135 -6.01 -3.79 15.91
N ALA A 136 -5.33 -4.72 15.22
CA ALA A 136 -3.89 -4.67 14.99
C ALA A 136 -3.53 -3.49 14.08
N TRP A 137 -4.28 -3.29 13.00
CA TRP A 137 -4.12 -2.15 12.08
C TRP A 137 -4.21 -0.81 12.80
N ALA A 138 -5.24 -0.62 13.63
CA ALA A 138 -5.43 0.61 14.40
C ALA A 138 -4.30 0.89 15.40
N LYS A 139 -3.53 -0.13 15.80
CA LYS A 139 -2.39 0.01 16.72
C LYS A 139 -1.08 0.33 16.02
N ILE A 140 -0.98 0.16 14.70
CA ILE A 140 0.27 0.46 13.99
C ILE A 140 0.53 1.97 14.09
N PRO A 141 1.65 2.40 14.69
CA PRO A 141 1.97 3.82 14.74
C PRO A 141 2.12 4.37 13.32
N GLN A 142 1.51 5.52 13.04
CA GLN A 142 1.60 6.16 11.72
C GLN A 142 3.06 6.42 11.29
N GLY A 143 3.96 6.68 12.25
CA GLY A 143 5.40 6.79 11.99
C GLY A 143 6.02 5.52 11.41
N LYS A 144 5.56 4.32 11.78
CA LYS A 144 6.04 3.05 11.20
C LYS A 144 5.56 2.87 9.76
N LEU A 145 4.30 3.21 9.48
CA LEU A 145 3.76 3.16 8.11
C LEU A 145 4.48 4.17 7.21
N ARG A 146 4.75 5.38 7.71
CA ARG A 146 5.54 6.37 6.99
C ARG A 146 6.97 5.90 6.72
N ALA A 147 7.66 5.35 7.73
CA ALA A 147 9.00 4.82 7.56
C ALA A 147 9.06 3.70 6.50
N ALA A 148 8.02 2.87 6.41
CA ALA A 148 7.90 1.83 5.38
C ALA A 148 7.75 2.42 3.96
N VAL A 149 7.14 3.58 3.81
CA VAL A 149 7.07 4.29 2.52
C VAL A 149 8.37 5.03 2.21
N ASP A 150 8.92 5.74 3.19
CA ASP A 150 10.12 6.59 3.04
C ASP A 150 11.39 5.78 2.69
N VAL A 151 11.42 4.48 3.02
CA VAL A 151 12.53 3.60 2.67
C VAL A 151 12.48 3.11 1.22
N SER A 152 11.32 3.17 0.55
CA SER A 152 11.12 2.63 -0.81
C SER A 152 12.16 3.14 -1.82
N PRO A 153 12.49 4.45 -1.91
CA PRO A 153 13.53 4.92 -2.84
C PRO A 153 14.90 4.30 -2.60
N ARG A 154 15.24 3.96 -1.34
CA ARG A 154 16.52 3.31 -1.01
C ARG A 154 16.52 1.84 -1.41
N ARG A 155 15.39 1.15 -1.24
CA ARG A 155 15.19 -0.23 -1.71
C ARG A 155 15.22 -0.33 -3.23
N VAL A 156 14.58 0.60 -3.95
CA VAL A 156 14.68 0.71 -5.42
C VAL A 156 16.15 0.86 -5.85
N ASN A 157 16.91 1.77 -5.22
CA ASN A 157 18.33 1.92 -5.52
C ASN A 157 19.16 0.67 -5.23
N ALA A 158 18.83 -0.08 -4.18
CA ALA A 158 19.50 -1.35 -3.87
C ALA A 158 19.20 -2.42 -4.94
N CYS A 159 17.94 -2.51 -5.39
CA CYS A 159 17.53 -3.37 -6.48
C CYS A 159 18.26 -3.02 -7.79
N ILE A 160 18.37 -1.74 -8.13
CA ILE A 160 19.13 -1.27 -9.32
C ILE A 160 20.60 -1.69 -9.21
N LYS A 161 21.24 -1.53 -8.05
CA LYS A 161 22.63 -1.97 -7.82
C LYS A 161 22.79 -3.48 -7.94
N ALA A 162 21.78 -4.24 -7.51
CA ALA A 162 21.71 -5.68 -7.69
C ALA A 162 21.30 -6.10 -9.11
N LYS A 163 21.11 -5.15 -10.05
CA LYS A 163 20.66 -5.40 -11.43
C LYS A 163 19.36 -6.21 -11.49
N GLY A 164 18.45 -5.98 -10.54
CA GLY A 164 17.19 -6.69 -10.43
C GLY A 164 17.23 -8.03 -9.68
N ASP A 165 18.41 -8.48 -9.22
CA ASP A 165 18.53 -9.67 -8.37
C ASP A 165 18.09 -9.38 -6.92
N ASN A 166 17.97 -10.45 -6.13
CA ASN A 166 17.64 -10.40 -4.71
C ASN A 166 18.62 -9.50 -3.96
N PHE A 167 18.08 -8.64 -3.10
CA PHE A 167 18.86 -7.75 -2.27
C PHE A 167 18.33 -7.78 -0.84
N LYS A 168 19.23 -7.62 0.14
CA LYS A 168 18.84 -7.45 1.54
C LYS A 168 18.89 -5.97 1.88
N TYR A 169 17.76 -5.43 2.31
CA TYR A 169 17.70 -4.07 2.84
C TYR A 169 17.07 -4.08 4.24
N PRO A 170 17.83 -3.79 5.30
CA PRO A 170 17.28 -3.83 6.65
C PRO A 170 16.19 -2.76 6.78
N PHE A 171 15.01 -3.16 7.25
CA PHE A 171 14.06 -2.23 7.83
C PHE A 171 14.47 -2.06 9.29
N GLY A 172 15.12 -0.94 9.61
CA GLY A 172 15.51 -0.61 10.99
C GLY A 172 14.25 -0.51 11.84
N VAL A 173 14.10 -1.41 12.80
CA VAL A 173 13.01 -1.42 13.77
C VAL A 173 13.35 -0.51 14.94
#